data_AF-A0A2P7THB3-F1
#
_entry.id   AF-A0A2P7THB3-F1
#
_cell.length_a   1.000
_cell.length_b   1.000
_cell.length_c   1.000
_cell.angle_alpha   90.00
_cell.angle_beta   90.00
_cell.angle_gamma   90.00
#
_symmetry.space_group_name_H-M   'P 1'
#
loop_
_entity.id
_entity.type
_entity.pdbx_description
1 polymer ?
#
loop_
_entity_poly.entity_id
_entity_poly.type
_entity_poly.pdbx_seq_one_letter_code
_entity_poly.pdbx_strand_id
1 'polypeptide(L)'
;MSVAIAQGLGMRLNYSFARPSRRQAQYLPILPPTLSGNMEPRVACVIDTSGSMSNEYIAQALAEVFAVLEAFQIPVTLIPCDAKAYKPITVAKPADRFKIKQLQGGGGTDMVAGITAALALKPPPDSVLVLTDGYTGYPPLPCKTPVIFGIIKESYSAETPEPPMPPWTKDSVLPIVLL
;
A
#
# COMPACT_ATOMS: atom_id res chain seq x y z
N MET A 1 -7.34 3.26 -8.05
CA MET A 1 -6.97 1.86 -7.75
C MET A 1 -6.17 1.30 -8.92
N SER A 2 -5.04 0.61 -8.70
CA SER A 2 -4.25 0.01 -9.80
C SER A 2 -5.02 -1.14 -10.48
N VAL A 3 -4.87 -1.27 -11.80
CA VAL A 3 -5.49 -2.35 -12.62
C VAL A 3 -5.09 -3.74 -12.10
N ALA A 4 -3.87 -3.88 -11.58
CA ALA A 4 -3.39 -5.13 -10.99
C ALA A 4 -4.23 -5.59 -9.79
N ILE A 5 -4.65 -4.64 -8.95
CA ILE A 5 -5.45 -4.90 -7.74
C ILE A 5 -6.92 -5.08 -8.11
N ALA A 6 -7.43 -4.29 -9.06
CA ALA A 6 -8.85 -4.31 -9.43
C ALA A 6 -9.25 -5.51 -10.31
N GLN A 7 -8.34 -6.02 -11.16
CA GLN A 7 -8.67 -7.00 -12.20
C GLN A 7 -7.67 -8.17 -12.29
N GLY A 8 -6.53 -8.09 -11.61
CA GLY A 8 -5.31 -8.84 -11.98
C GLY A 8 -4.95 -10.06 -11.13
N LEU A 9 -5.67 -10.36 -10.04
CA LEU A 9 -5.27 -11.47 -9.16
C LEU A 9 -5.29 -12.82 -9.88
N GLY A 10 -4.09 -13.37 -10.14
CA GLY A 10 -3.88 -14.61 -10.88
C GLY A 10 -4.06 -14.50 -12.41
N MET A 11 -4.36 -13.30 -12.93
CA MET A 11 -4.63 -13.08 -14.35
C MET A 11 -3.38 -12.59 -15.09
N ARG A 12 -3.23 -13.03 -16.35
CA ARG A 12 -2.24 -12.48 -17.26
C ARG A 12 -2.86 -11.31 -18.00
N LEU A 13 -2.48 -10.08 -17.65
CA LEU A 13 -3.06 -8.87 -18.25
C LEU A 13 -2.12 -8.18 -19.23
N ASN A 14 -0.85 -8.62 -19.33
CA ASN A 14 0.13 -7.97 -20.20
C ASN A 14 0.31 -8.72 -21.52
N TYR A 15 0.12 -8.01 -22.62
CA TYR A 15 0.50 -8.49 -23.94
C TYR A 15 2.00 -8.29 -24.17
N SER A 16 2.68 -9.33 -24.64
CA SER A 16 4.10 -9.28 -24.99
C SER A 16 4.37 -9.93 -26.34
N PHE A 17 5.28 -9.33 -27.09
CA PHE A 17 5.81 -9.89 -28.33
C PHE A 17 7.14 -10.63 -28.12
N ALA A 18 7.63 -10.74 -26.88
CA ALA A 18 8.95 -11.33 -26.57
C ALA A 18 9.03 -12.82 -26.95
N ARG A 19 7.93 -13.56 -26.86
CA ARG A 19 7.82 -14.94 -27.36
C ARG A 19 6.46 -15.14 -28.00
N PRO A 20 6.37 -15.33 -29.33
CA PRO A 20 5.10 -15.56 -30.00
C PRO A 20 4.39 -16.84 -29.52
N SER A 21 3.06 -16.81 -29.54
CA SER A 21 2.25 -17.98 -29.18
C SER A 21 2.55 -19.16 -30.10
N ARG A 22 2.58 -20.39 -29.55
CA ARG A 22 2.73 -21.61 -30.36
C ARG A 22 1.61 -21.80 -31.40
N ARG A 23 0.47 -21.11 -31.22
CA ARG A 23 -0.65 -21.12 -32.17
C ARG A 23 -0.48 -20.11 -33.33
N GLN A 24 0.61 -19.33 -33.37
CA GLN A 24 0.83 -18.30 -34.39
C GLN A 24 0.71 -18.81 -35.84
N ALA A 25 1.05 -20.08 -36.09
CA ALA A 25 1.00 -20.67 -37.43
C ALA A 25 -0.41 -20.65 -38.05
N GLN A 26 -1.46 -20.58 -37.23
CA GLN A 26 -2.85 -20.50 -37.69
C GLN A 26 -3.28 -19.07 -38.08
N TYR A 27 -2.49 -18.05 -37.74
CA TYR A 27 -2.87 -16.64 -37.88
C TYR A 27 -2.03 -15.87 -38.90
N LEU A 28 -1.12 -16.55 -39.61
CA LEU A 28 -0.29 -15.93 -40.66
C LEU A 28 -1.16 -15.21 -41.70
N PRO A 29 -0.77 -13.99 -42.15
CA PRO A 29 0.50 -13.28 -41.90
C PRO A 29 0.53 -12.44 -40.61
N ILE A 30 -0.51 -12.49 -39.77
CA ILE A 30 -0.62 -11.69 -38.55
C ILE A 30 0.09 -12.41 -37.39
N LEU A 31 0.91 -11.67 -36.64
CA LEU A 31 1.57 -12.19 -35.44
C LEU A 31 0.82 -11.71 -34.19
N PRO A 32 -0.03 -12.55 -33.57
CA PRO A 32 -0.75 -12.15 -32.38
C PRO A 32 0.20 -12.04 -31.17
N PRO A 33 0.02 -11.04 -30.29
CA PRO A 33 0.78 -10.95 -29.05
C PRO A 33 0.46 -12.12 -28.11
N THR A 34 1.43 -12.47 -27.27
CA THR A 34 1.25 -13.48 -26.22
C THR A 34 0.78 -12.82 -24.94
N LEU A 35 -0.28 -13.34 -24.35
CA LEU A 35 -0.70 -12.97 -23.00
C LEU A 35 0.32 -13.53 -22.00
N SER A 36 1.09 -12.64 -21.38
CA SER A 36 2.28 -12.95 -20.60
C SER A 36 2.29 -12.19 -19.28
N GLY A 37 3.12 -12.68 -18.35
CA GLY A 37 3.30 -12.07 -17.04
C GLY A 37 2.20 -12.45 -16.06
N ASN A 38 2.59 -12.90 -14.87
CA ASN A 38 1.74 -12.80 -13.70
C ASN A 38 1.98 -11.39 -13.16
N MET A 39 0.95 -10.55 -13.13
CA MET A 39 1.06 -9.28 -12.43
C MET A 39 0.76 -9.56 -10.96
N GLU A 40 1.81 -9.66 -10.15
CA GLU A 40 1.67 -9.76 -8.69
C GLU A 40 1.45 -8.34 -8.17
N PRO A 41 0.25 -7.98 -7.69
CA PRO A 41 0.02 -6.65 -7.16
C PRO A 41 0.91 -6.42 -5.94
N ARG A 42 1.54 -5.25 -5.88
CA ARG A 42 2.45 -4.87 -4.80
C ARG A 42 1.85 -3.75 -3.98
N VAL A 43 1.62 -4.02 -2.69
CA VAL A 43 1.12 -3.02 -1.75
C VAL A 43 2.24 -2.67 -0.77
N ALA A 44 2.50 -1.36 -0.64
CA ALA A 44 3.36 -0.83 0.41
C ALA A 44 2.48 -0.17 1.48
N CYS A 45 2.67 -0.54 2.74
CA CYS A 45 1.96 0.03 3.88
C CYS A 45 2.92 0.87 4.71
N VAL A 46 2.67 2.17 4.81
CA VAL A 46 3.36 3.09 5.72
C VAL A 46 2.59 3.09 7.03
N ILE A 47 3.25 2.76 8.14
CA ILE A 47 2.64 2.76 9.48
C ILE A 47 3.23 3.92 10.26
N ASP A 48 2.36 4.79 10.75
CA ASP A 48 2.72 5.86 11.67
C ASP A 48 3.17 5.28 13.02
N THR A 49 4.39 5.61 13.43
CA THR A 49 4.99 5.25 14.72
C THR A 49 5.37 6.48 15.53
N SER A 50 4.74 7.62 15.25
CA SER A 50 4.89 8.86 16.02
C SER A 50 4.40 8.72 17.46
N GLY A 51 4.81 9.65 18.32
CA GLY A 51 4.50 9.59 19.75
C GLY A 51 3.01 9.65 20.12
N SER A 52 2.13 10.08 19.21
CA SER A 52 0.67 10.08 19.42
C SER A 52 0.03 8.70 19.20
N MET A 53 0.73 7.78 18.54
CA MET A 53 0.24 6.42 18.27
C MET A 53 0.40 5.53 19.49
N SER A 54 -0.69 5.32 20.23
CA SER A 54 -0.72 4.38 21.35
C SER A 54 -0.54 2.93 20.86
N ASN A 55 -0.27 2.01 21.79
CA ASN A 55 -0.17 0.58 21.48
C ASN A 55 -1.44 0.02 20.82
N GLU A 56 -2.61 0.59 21.11
CA GLU A 56 -3.90 0.20 20.53
C GLU A 56 -3.99 0.62 19.06
N TYR A 57 -3.59 1.86 18.74
CA TYR A 57 -3.52 2.35 17.36
C TYR A 57 -2.55 1.54 16.51
N ILE A 58 -1.38 1.21 17.05
CA ILE A 58 -0.38 0.37 16.36
C ILE A 58 -0.93 -1.05 16.17
N ALA A 59 -1.61 -1.62 17.18
CA ALA A 59 -2.21 -2.94 17.07
C ALA A 59 -3.31 -2.98 15.99
N GLN A 60 -4.17 -1.96 15.94
CA GLN A 60 -5.18 -1.83 14.88
C GLN A 60 -4.52 -1.68 13.51
N ALA A 61 -3.51 -0.82 13.37
CA ALA A 61 -2.79 -0.64 12.11
C ALA A 61 -2.20 -1.97 11.59
N LEU A 62 -1.64 -2.78 12.48
CA LEU A 62 -1.12 -4.10 12.14
C LEU A 62 -2.25 -5.08 11.77
N ALA A 63 -3.37 -5.06 12.48
CA ALA A 63 -4.53 -5.89 12.15
C ALA A 63 -5.02 -5.61 10.72
N GLU A 64 -5.09 -4.35 10.32
CA GLU A 64 -5.47 -3.94 8.95
C GLU A 64 -4.47 -4.43 7.90
N VAL A 65 -3.17 -4.35 8.19
CA VAL A 65 -2.14 -4.90 7.31
C VAL A 65 -2.31 -6.41 7.12
N PHE A 66 -2.57 -7.14 8.21
CA PHE A 66 -2.81 -8.58 8.13
C PHE A 66 -4.10 -8.90 7.38
N ALA A 67 -5.16 -8.10 7.56
CA ALA A 67 -6.39 -8.24 6.80
C ALA A 67 -6.16 -8.05 5.29
N VAL A 68 -5.34 -7.07 4.89
CA VAL A 68 -4.92 -6.87 3.49
C VAL A 68 -4.13 -8.09 2.98
N LEU A 69 -3.19 -8.59 3.77
CA LEU A 69 -2.40 -9.77 3.42
C LEU A 69 -3.29 -11.02 3.24
N GLU A 70 -4.27 -11.22 4.11
CA GLU A 70 -5.19 -12.37 4.06
C GLU A 70 -6.18 -12.26 2.90
N ALA A 71 -6.74 -11.07 2.67
CA ALA A 71 -7.73 -10.84 1.62
C ALA A 71 -7.14 -10.99 0.21
N PHE A 72 -5.92 -10.48 0.00
CA PHE A 72 -5.29 -10.47 -1.32
C PHE A 72 -4.24 -11.57 -1.51
N GLN A 73 -3.84 -12.28 -0.46
CA GLN A 73 -2.80 -13.32 -0.50
C GLN A 73 -1.51 -12.89 -1.22
N ILE A 74 -1.16 -11.60 -1.09
CA ILE A 74 0.02 -10.98 -1.69
C ILE A 74 1.02 -10.53 -0.63
N PRO A 75 2.33 -10.49 -0.94
CA PRO A 75 3.30 -9.92 -0.03
C PRO A 75 3.07 -8.41 0.14
N VAL A 76 3.04 -7.97 1.40
CA VAL A 76 2.90 -6.56 1.77
C VAL A 76 4.24 -6.04 2.30
N THR A 77 4.65 -4.85 1.85
CA THR A 77 5.87 -4.21 2.36
C THR A 77 5.50 -3.14 3.39
N LEU A 78 5.91 -3.34 4.64
CA LEU A 78 5.68 -2.40 5.73
C LEU A 78 6.83 -1.40 5.85
N ILE A 79 6.51 -0.13 6.06
CA ILE A 79 7.47 0.94 6.31
C ILE A 79 7.03 1.69 7.56
N PRO A 80 7.66 1.46 8.71
CA PRO A 80 7.43 2.29 9.89
C PRO A 80 7.92 3.70 9.60
N CYS A 81 7.16 4.72 9.99
CA CYS A 81 7.53 6.11 9.78
C CYS A 81 7.12 6.95 10.98
N ASP A 82 8.04 7.77 11.46
CA ASP A 82 7.77 8.87 12.39
C ASP A 82 8.20 10.19 11.73
N ALA A 83 9.27 10.82 12.20
CA ALA A 83 9.96 11.91 11.52
C ALA A 83 10.79 11.43 10.32
N LYS A 84 11.08 10.12 10.24
CA LYS A 84 11.76 9.50 9.10
C LYS A 84 11.21 8.11 8.80
N ALA A 85 11.34 7.70 7.54
CA ALA A 85 11.04 6.33 7.16
C ALA A 85 12.13 5.37 7.67
N TYR A 86 11.70 4.32 8.36
CA TYR A 86 12.57 3.23 8.81
C TYR A 86 12.72 2.14 7.74
N LYS A 87 13.53 1.13 8.06
CA LYS A 87 13.82 0.03 7.14
C LYS A 87 12.53 -0.72 6.75
N PRO A 88 12.26 -0.90 5.45
CA PRO A 88 11.12 -1.69 5.00
C PRO A 88 11.17 -3.15 5.47
N ILE A 89 10.02 -3.68 5.87
CA ILE A 89 9.84 -5.06 6.33
C ILE A 89 8.84 -5.74 5.40
N THR A 90 9.28 -6.73 4.64
CA THR A 90 8.38 -7.52 3.79
C THR A 90 7.73 -8.64 4.60
N VAL A 91 6.39 -8.67 4.56
CA VAL A 91 5.54 -9.67 5.20
C VAL A 91 4.83 -10.44 4.09
N ALA A 92 5.13 -11.73 3.95
CA ALA A 92 4.55 -12.58 2.91
C ALA A 92 3.58 -13.60 3.47
N LYS A 93 3.71 -13.95 4.77
CA LYS A 93 2.84 -14.93 5.44
C LYS A 93 2.40 -14.39 6.80
N PRO A 94 1.24 -14.79 7.34
CA PRO A 94 0.82 -14.42 8.69
C PRO A 94 1.84 -14.79 9.79
N ALA A 95 2.60 -15.88 9.56
CA ALA A 95 3.69 -16.30 10.43
C ALA A 95 4.85 -15.28 10.53
N ASP A 96 4.97 -14.35 9.58
CA ASP A 96 5.99 -13.29 9.59
C ASP A 96 5.72 -12.19 10.63
N ARG A 97 4.59 -12.25 11.37
CA ARG A 97 4.25 -11.30 12.44
C ARG A 97 5.38 -11.04 13.44
N PHE A 98 6.24 -12.04 13.68
CA PHE A 98 7.37 -11.91 14.59
C PHE A 98 8.41 -10.88 14.13
N LYS A 99 8.49 -10.59 12.82
CA LYS A 99 9.38 -9.57 12.25
C LYS A 99 8.98 -8.14 12.61
N ILE A 100 7.75 -7.94 13.07
CA ILE A 100 7.14 -6.62 13.32
C ILE A 100 7.25 -6.22 14.81
N LYS A 101 7.79 -7.10 15.67
CA LYS A 101 7.77 -6.94 17.13
C LYS A 101 8.52 -5.74 17.71
N GLN A 102 9.27 -4.99 16.90
CA GLN A 102 9.97 -3.78 17.32
C GLN A 102 9.85 -2.72 16.22
N LEU A 103 8.64 -2.16 16.09
CA LEU A 103 8.47 -0.92 15.33
C LEU A 103 9.23 0.19 16.08
N GLN A 104 10.24 0.75 15.43
CA GLN A 104 10.99 1.88 15.95
C GLN A 104 10.17 3.16 15.73
N GLY A 105 10.15 4.06 16.71
CA GLY A 105 9.35 5.29 16.65
C GLY A 105 9.43 6.11 17.93
N GLY A 106 8.54 7.10 18.04
CA GLY A 106 8.46 8.05 19.16
C GLY A 106 8.97 9.47 18.86
N GLY A 107 9.29 9.76 17.61
CA GLY A 107 9.62 11.12 17.14
C GLY A 107 8.39 11.96 16.77
N GLY A 108 8.63 13.02 15.97
CA GLY A 108 7.58 13.77 15.29
C GLY A 108 6.95 12.99 14.13
N THR A 109 6.18 13.68 13.28
CA THR A 109 5.37 13.02 12.24
C THR A 109 5.61 13.66 10.87
N ASP A 110 6.15 12.89 9.93
CA ASP A 110 6.26 13.26 8.51
C ASP A 110 5.92 12.06 7.60
N MET A 111 4.62 11.88 7.32
CA MET A 111 4.18 10.82 6.41
C MET A 111 4.58 11.05 4.95
N VAL A 112 4.99 12.27 4.57
CA VAL A 112 5.51 12.52 3.22
C VAL A 112 6.84 11.80 3.03
N ALA A 113 7.68 11.74 4.06
CA ALA A 113 8.90 10.95 4.05
C ALA A 113 8.61 9.45 3.90
N GLY A 114 7.60 8.94 4.62
CA GLY A 114 7.15 7.55 4.53
C GLY A 114 6.64 7.18 3.13
N ILE A 115 5.78 8.01 2.54
CA ILE A 115 5.27 7.84 1.17
C ILE A 115 6.42 7.88 0.17
N THR A 116 7.36 8.82 0.32
CA THR A 116 8.51 8.93 -0.57
C THR A 116 9.38 7.66 -0.52
N ALA A 117 9.60 7.11 0.67
CA ALA A 117 10.32 5.84 0.84
C ALA A 117 9.57 4.66 0.19
N ALA A 118 8.24 4.62 0.30
CA ALA A 118 7.42 3.62 -0.37
C ALA A 118 7.54 3.69 -1.91
N LEU A 119 7.51 4.90 -2.46
CA LEU A 119 7.64 5.14 -3.91
C LEU A 119 9.06 4.83 -4.42
N ALA A 120 10.08 4.91 -3.57
CA ALA A 120 11.47 4.60 -3.91
C ALA A 120 11.79 3.10 -3.95
N LEU A 121 10.86 2.24 -3.51
CA LEU A 121 11.03 0.79 -3.55
C LEU A 121 11.26 0.29 -4.98
N LYS A 122 12.08 -0.76 -5.09
CA LYS A 122 12.37 -1.44 -6.36
C LYS A 122 12.03 -2.92 -6.23
N PRO A 123 11.01 -3.42 -6.96
CA PRO A 123 10.15 -2.68 -7.89
C PRO A 123 9.13 -1.75 -7.18
N PRO A 124 8.58 -0.73 -7.86
CA PRO A 124 7.67 0.22 -7.23
C PRO A 124 6.31 -0.42 -6.88
N PRO A 125 5.67 0.00 -5.78
CA PRO A 125 4.36 -0.51 -5.41
C PRO A 125 3.27 -0.03 -6.38
N ASP A 126 2.22 -0.85 -6.52
CA ASP A 126 1.01 -0.54 -7.29
C ASP A 126 0.05 0.36 -6.51
N SER A 127 0.08 0.30 -5.18
CA SER A 127 -0.65 1.15 -4.26
C SER A 127 0.13 1.37 -2.97
N VAL A 128 -0.02 2.54 -2.35
CA VAL A 128 0.50 2.85 -1.02
C VAL A 128 -0.67 3.04 -0.06
N LEU A 129 -0.66 2.32 1.05
CA LEU A 129 -1.59 2.50 2.16
C LEU A 129 -0.85 3.20 3.31
N VAL A 130 -1.36 4.32 3.81
CA VAL A 130 -0.79 5.06 4.94
C VAL A 130 -1.74 4.89 6.13
N LEU A 131 -1.25 4.37 7.24
CA LEU A 131 -2.02 4.17 8.47
C LEU A 131 -1.53 5.15 9.53
N THR A 132 -2.37 6.11 9.92
CA THR A 132 -2.04 7.23 10.83
C THR A 132 -3.27 7.66 11.62
N ASP A 133 -3.08 8.40 12.72
CA ASP A 133 -4.15 9.07 13.47
C ASP A 133 -4.66 10.36 12.77
N GLY A 134 -4.01 10.76 11.67
CA GLY A 134 -4.36 11.91 10.85
C GLY A 134 -3.58 13.19 11.19
N TYR A 135 -2.83 13.22 12.29
CA TYR A 135 -2.06 14.41 12.70
C TYR A 135 -0.70 14.49 12.01
N THR A 136 -0.70 14.52 10.68
CA THR A 136 0.49 14.56 9.83
C THR A 136 0.38 15.62 8.74
N GLY A 137 1.54 16.06 8.22
CA GLY A 137 1.58 16.70 6.91
C GLY A 137 1.12 15.74 5.81
N TYR A 138 0.28 16.24 4.92
CA TYR A 138 -0.15 15.52 3.72
C TYR A 138 0.59 16.03 2.49
N PRO A 139 0.86 15.18 1.48
CA PRO A 139 1.50 15.65 0.26
C PRO A 139 0.60 16.68 -0.45
N PRO A 140 1.15 17.81 -0.91
CA PRO A 140 0.36 18.89 -1.53
C PRO A 140 -0.13 18.53 -2.92
N LEU A 141 0.38 17.46 -3.53
CA LEU A 141 0.01 16.97 -4.85
C LEU A 141 -0.13 15.44 -4.81
N PRO A 142 -1.06 14.87 -5.60
CA PRO A 142 -1.24 13.43 -5.67
C PRO A 142 -0.02 12.77 -6.32
N CYS A 143 0.35 11.60 -5.83
CA CYS A 143 1.43 10.79 -6.40
C CYS A 143 0.95 10.02 -7.64
N LYS A 144 1.87 9.60 -8.52
CA LYS A 144 1.55 8.73 -9.67
C LYS A 144 0.97 7.39 -9.23
N THR A 145 1.52 6.83 -8.14
CA THR A 145 0.98 5.64 -7.49
C THR A 145 -0.18 6.05 -6.59
N PRO A 146 -1.34 5.39 -6.67
CA PRO A 146 -2.45 5.63 -5.77
C PRO A 146 -2.04 5.54 -4.31
N VAL A 147 -2.36 6.57 -3.53
CA VAL A 147 -2.17 6.62 -2.08
C VAL A 147 -3.54 6.59 -1.42
N ILE A 148 -3.70 5.72 -0.43
CA ILE A 148 -4.90 5.59 0.40
C ILE A 148 -4.48 5.90 1.84
N PHE A 149 -5.20 6.79 2.50
CA PHE A 149 -4.99 7.17 3.89
C PHE A 149 -6.02 6.46 4.77
N GLY A 150 -5.58 5.44 5.49
CA GLY A 150 -6.33 4.83 6.59
C GLY A 150 -6.16 5.67 7.85
N ILE A 151 -7.16 6.47 8.18
CA ILE A 151 -7.16 7.31 9.38
C ILE A 151 -7.78 6.51 10.52
N ILE A 152 -6.97 6.15 11.50
CA ILE A 152 -7.40 5.40 12.67
C ILE A 152 -8.01 6.37 13.68
N LYS A 153 -9.25 6.12 14.11
CA LYS A 153 -10.04 6.99 14.99
C LYS A 153 -10.64 6.15 16.14
N GLU A 154 -10.86 6.77 17.29
CA GLU A 154 -11.59 6.12 18.40
C GLU A 154 -13.08 5.91 18.09
N SER A 155 -13.66 6.80 17.28
CA SER A 155 -15.04 6.70 16.84
C SER A 155 -15.25 7.39 15.49
N TYR A 156 -16.30 7.01 14.76
CA TYR A 156 -16.67 7.66 13.49
C TYR A 156 -16.99 9.15 13.64
N SER A 157 -17.40 9.59 14.83
CA SER A 157 -17.75 10.98 15.13
C SER A 157 -16.55 11.83 15.54
N ALA A 158 -15.37 11.22 15.73
CA ALA A 158 -14.17 11.94 16.16
C ALA A 158 -13.64 12.82 15.01
N GLU A 159 -13.56 14.12 15.26
CA GLU A 159 -12.91 15.06 14.34
C GLU A 159 -11.40 14.79 14.34
N THR A 160 -10.88 14.46 13.17
CA THR A 160 -9.47 14.18 12.92
C THR A 160 -9.08 14.90 11.63
N PRO A 161 -7.86 15.43 11.54
CA PRO A 161 -7.41 16.07 10.32
C PRO A 161 -7.45 15.07 9.16
N GLU A 162 -7.94 15.53 8.01
CA GLU A 162 -8.00 14.76 6.77
C GLU A 162 -7.15 15.49 5.71
N PRO A 163 -6.66 14.78 4.67
CA PRO A 163 -5.93 15.43 3.59
C PRO A 163 -6.78 16.52 2.93
N PRO A 164 -6.15 17.62 2.48
CA PRO A 164 -6.87 18.71 1.83
C PRO A 164 -7.55 18.22 0.55
N MET A 165 -8.82 18.59 0.39
CA MET A 165 -9.65 18.27 -0.77
C MET A 165 -10.12 19.59 -1.40
N PRO A 166 -9.55 20.04 -2.54
CA PRO A 166 -8.54 19.39 -3.41
C PRO A 166 -7.10 19.46 -2.86
N PRO A 167 -6.15 18.61 -3.35
CA PRO A 167 -6.24 17.75 -4.55
C PRO A 167 -6.66 16.30 -4.29
N TRP A 168 -6.78 15.89 -3.03
CA TRP A 168 -7.22 14.54 -2.67
C TRP A 168 -8.74 14.41 -2.78
N THR A 169 -9.23 13.17 -2.84
CA THR A 169 -10.67 12.87 -2.94
C THR A 169 -11.11 12.06 -1.73
N LYS A 170 -12.43 12.06 -1.44
CA LYS A 170 -12.99 11.24 -0.36
C LYS A 170 -12.64 9.76 -0.48
N ASP A 171 -12.53 9.24 -1.70
CA ASP A 171 -12.16 7.85 -1.97
C ASP A 171 -10.71 7.50 -1.59
N SER A 172 -9.86 8.51 -1.38
CA SER A 172 -8.48 8.30 -0.91
C SER A 172 -8.38 8.22 0.61
N VAL A 173 -9.48 8.44 1.34
CA VAL A 173 -9.52 8.43 2.81
C VAL A 173 -10.42 7.30 3.29
N LEU A 174 -9.89 6.46 4.16
CA LEU A 174 -10.59 5.36 4.80
C LEU A 174 -10.59 5.58 6.32
N PRO A 175 -11.73 5.91 6.95
CA PRO A 175 -11.81 5.94 8.40
C PRO A 175 -11.81 4.51 8.95
N ILE A 176 -10.89 4.23 9.88
CA ILE A 176 -10.72 2.93 10.54
C ILE A 176 -11.00 3.17 12.03
N VAL A 177 -11.95 2.44 12.60
CA VAL A 177 -12.29 2.61 14.03
C VAL A 177 -11.58 1.55 14.84
N LEU A 178 -11.04 1.95 16.00
CA LEU A 178 -10.46 1.02 16.97
C LEU A 178 -11.51 -0.01 17.41
N LEU A 179 -11.13 -1.29 17.40
CA LEU A 179 -11.98 -2.42 17.82
C LEU A 179 -11.77 -2.81 19.28
#